data_AF-A0A7X2H327-F1
#
_entry.id   AF-A0A7X2H327-F1
#
_cell.length_a   1.000
_cell.length_b   1.000
_cell.length_c   1.000
_cell.angle_alpha   90.00
_cell.angle_beta   90.00
_cell.angle_gamma   90.00
#
_symmetry.space_group_name_H-M   'P 1'
#
loop_
_entity.id
_entity.type
_entity.pdbx_description
1 polymer ?
#
loop_
_entity_poly.entity_id
_entity_poly.type
_entity_poly.pdbx_seq_one_letter_code
_entity_poly.pdbx_strand_id
1 'polypeptide(L)'
;MSIATTMIIRLEIRKSEASFGDVASGIAAAGGDIVAIDVIRAGKDVTTRDITVNVQDAGNEEVVNILSNMSGIKVINVSDSTFLAHIGGKIEITPKMRIKNREDLSQVYTPGVARVSMAIAHDPSKAYSLTMKRNTVAVVTDGTAVLGLGDIGPEAAMPVMEGKAMLFKQLAGIDAFPLCLNTKNADEIVNIVKAISPGFGGINLEDISSPRCFDIEQRLVAELDIPVFHDDQHGTAVVALAGLLNALKVVGKTIGNVRIVVVGIGAAGVSICNLLLAAGAQNISAVDREGILSREIHYDNAEWQKLAALTNPTGIVGGLQEAMLGADVFIGVSGGGILSVDHLKSMAPDNIVFAMANPSPEIEPDLAEPHVRVLATGRSDYPNQINNVLCFPGIFRGALDCRARTVNLEMKLAAARAIASVVLEDELNEQYIIPSIFNEKVVEHVRLAVIEAAIATDMARRIPPDIADREK
;
A
#
# COMPACT_ATOMS: atom_id res chain seq x y z
N MET A 1 21.55 -3.35 -1.50
CA MET A 1 21.29 -4.07 -2.75
C MET A 1 20.45 -3.17 -3.63
N SER A 2 20.82 -3.06 -4.91
CA SER A 2 20.35 -2.06 -5.86
C SER A 2 18.85 -1.85 -5.88
N ILE A 3 18.41 -0.62 -5.73
CA ILE A 3 17.19 -0.18 -6.40
C ILE A 3 17.63 0.18 -7.82
N ALA A 4 17.02 -0.44 -8.84
CA ALA A 4 17.25 -0.01 -10.22
C ALA A 4 16.90 1.47 -10.32
N THR A 5 17.88 2.31 -10.69
CA THR A 5 17.70 3.75 -10.70
C THR A 5 17.53 4.22 -12.13
N THR A 6 16.49 5.01 -12.38
CA THR A 6 16.27 5.65 -13.68
C THR A 6 16.80 7.08 -13.63
N MET A 7 17.86 7.35 -14.38
CA MET A 7 18.45 8.67 -14.50
C MET A 7 18.16 9.31 -15.86
N ILE A 8 18.11 10.63 -15.88
CA ILE A 8 18.01 11.45 -17.08
C ILE A 8 19.33 12.21 -17.21
N ILE A 9 20.08 11.91 -18.25
CA ILE A 9 21.36 12.55 -18.57
C ILE A 9 21.12 13.56 -19.68
N ARG A 10 21.24 14.85 -19.37
CA ARG A 10 21.27 15.92 -20.36
C ARG A 10 22.69 16.11 -20.85
N LEU A 11 22.91 15.93 -22.16
CA LEU A 11 24.22 16.09 -22.76
C LEU A 11 24.18 16.84 -24.09
N GLU A 12 25.31 17.49 -24.41
CA GLU A 12 25.60 18.08 -25.72
C GLU A 12 26.52 17.14 -26.50
N ILE A 13 26.17 16.90 -27.78
CA ILE A 13 26.95 16.12 -28.74
C ILE A 13 27.42 17.05 -29.86
N ARG A 14 28.73 17.24 -30.01
CA ARG A 14 29.33 17.90 -31.18
C ARG A 14 29.31 16.94 -32.36
N LYS A 15 28.57 17.29 -33.41
CA LYS A 15 28.37 16.43 -34.58
C LYS A 15 29.65 16.09 -35.36
N SER A 16 30.70 16.92 -35.21
CA SER A 16 31.99 16.71 -35.85
C SER A 16 32.89 15.70 -35.13
N GLU A 17 32.60 15.40 -33.86
CA GLU A 17 33.49 14.64 -32.98
C GLU A 17 32.83 13.36 -32.43
N ALA A 18 31.51 13.37 -32.25
CA ALA A 18 30.76 12.23 -31.73
C ALA A 18 29.36 12.14 -32.35
N SER A 19 28.82 10.92 -32.34
CA SER A 19 27.46 10.61 -32.71
C SER A 19 26.67 10.11 -31.50
N PHE A 20 25.35 10.02 -31.65
CA PHE A 20 24.53 9.35 -30.65
C PHE A 20 24.87 7.86 -30.52
N GLY A 21 25.35 7.20 -31.58
CA GLY A 21 25.75 5.80 -31.52
C GLY A 21 26.92 5.56 -30.57
N ASP A 22 27.86 6.51 -30.50
CA ASP A 22 29.00 6.45 -29.59
C ASP A 22 28.54 6.59 -28.13
N VAL A 23 27.63 7.54 -27.87
CA VAL A 23 27.00 7.74 -26.56
C VAL A 23 26.24 6.48 -26.12
N ALA A 24 25.43 5.91 -27.00
CA ALA A 24 24.65 4.72 -26.70
C ALA A 24 25.55 3.51 -26.39
N SER A 25 26.64 3.35 -27.15
CA SER A 25 27.63 2.31 -26.91
C SER A 25 28.34 2.49 -25.57
N GLY A 26 28.66 3.73 -25.19
CA GLY A 26 29.24 4.05 -23.88
C GLY A 26 28.32 3.71 -22.72
N ILE A 27 27.03 4.04 -22.84
CA ILE A 27 26.00 3.72 -21.83
C ILE A 27 25.86 2.21 -21.68
N ALA A 28 25.73 1.48 -22.79
CA ALA A 28 25.60 0.02 -22.77
C ALA A 28 26.86 -0.67 -22.19
N ALA A 29 28.05 -0.17 -22.51
CA ALA A 29 29.31 -0.68 -21.96
C ALA A 29 29.42 -0.50 -20.43
N ALA A 30 28.77 0.53 -19.90
CA ALA A 30 28.66 0.80 -18.47
C ALA A 30 27.51 0.03 -17.77
N GLY A 31 26.87 -0.91 -18.49
CA GLY A 31 25.73 -1.66 -17.98
C GLY A 31 24.42 -0.86 -17.89
N GLY A 32 24.35 0.32 -18.51
CA GLY A 32 23.13 1.12 -18.58
C GLY A 32 22.22 0.66 -19.73
N ASP A 33 20.92 0.60 -19.45
CA ASP A 33 19.89 0.31 -20.44
C ASP A 33 19.16 1.60 -20.86
N ILE A 34 19.17 1.93 -22.15
CA ILE A 34 18.60 3.18 -22.66
C ILE A 34 17.10 2.99 -22.87
N VAL A 35 16.31 3.73 -22.09
CA VAL A 35 14.85 3.64 -22.10
C VAL A 35 14.22 4.63 -23.08
N ALA A 36 14.71 5.88 -23.09
CA ALA A 36 14.14 6.94 -23.90
C ALA A 36 15.19 8.00 -24.28
N ILE A 37 14.95 8.70 -25.40
CA ILE A 37 15.83 9.75 -25.91
C ILE A 37 14.99 10.91 -26.41
N ASP A 38 15.23 12.10 -25.86
CA ASP A 38 14.55 13.34 -26.26
C ASP A 38 15.55 14.35 -26.80
N VAL A 39 15.28 14.90 -27.99
CA VAL A 39 16.11 15.95 -28.59
C VAL A 39 15.61 17.31 -28.13
N ILE A 40 16.31 17.92 -27.17
CA ILE A 40 15.96 19.24 -26.62
C ILE A 40 16.31 20.35 -27.61
N ARG A 41 17.45 20.23 -28.31
CA ARG A 41 17.90 21.23 -29.28
C ARG A 41 18.74 20.58 -30.37
N ALA A 42 18.43 20.89 -31.63
CA ALA A 42 19.23 20.52 -32.78
C ALA A 42 19.87 21.76 -33.43
N GLY A 43 21.14 22.03 -33.13
CA GLY A 43 21.93 23.08 -33.77
C GLY A 43 22.66 22.58 -35.01
N LYS A 44 23.38 23.49 -35.68
CA LYS A 44 24.24 23.14 -36.83
C LYS A 44 25.37 22.22 -36.39
N ASP A 45 26.10 22.61 -35.35
CA ASP A 45 27.33 21.92 -34.89
C ASP A 45 27.13 21.06 -33.64
N VAL A 46 26.10 21.35 -32.82
CA VAL A 46 25.83 20.67 -31.55
C VAL A 46 24.38 20.24 -31.47
N THR A 47 24.11 19.06 -30.92
CA THR A 47 22.77 18.64 -30.49
C THR A 47 22.72 18.42 -28.98
N THR A 48 21.71 18.99 -28.32
CA THR A 48 21.43 18.73 -26.90
C THR A 48 20.34 17.67 -26.81
N ARG A 49 20.58 16.62 -26.02
CA ARG A 49 19.65 15.51 -25.82
C ARG A 49 19.52 15.18 -24.33
N ASP A 50 18.33 14.76 -23.94
CA ASP A 50 18.08 14.06 -22.69
C ASP A 50 18.02 12.57 -22.99
N ILE A 51 18.78 11.78 -22.25
CA ILE A 51 18.81 10.32 -22.39
C ILE A 51 18.39 9.73 -21.06
N THR A 52 17.29 8.97 -21.08
CA THR A 52 16.81 8.24 -19.92
C THR A 52 17.46 6.86 -19.91
N VAL A 53 18.16 6.55 -18.82
CA VAL A 53 18.96 5.33 -18.65
C VAL A 53 18.54 4.66 -17.35
N ASN A 54 18.24 3.36 -17.43
CA ASN A 54 18.13 2.49 -16.28
C ASN A 54 19.50 1.92 -15.94
N VAL A 55 19.90 2.01 -14.67
CA VAL A 55 21.18 1.49 -14.19
C VAL A 55 20.95 0.60 -12.97
N GLN A 56 21.63 -0.54 -12.94
CA GLN A 56 21.73 -1.40 -11.77
C GLN A 56 22.98 -0.99 -10.95
N ASP A 57 22.88 -1.03 -9.62
CA ASP A 57 23.87 -0.80 -8.54
C ASP A 57 25.12 0.01 -8.91
N ALA A 58 25.33 1.18 -8.30
CA ALA A 58 26.53 2.02 -8.43
C ALA A 58 26.93 2.48 -9.85
N GLY A 59 26.30 1.97 -10.92
CA GLY A 59 26.57 2.32 -12.32
C GLY A 59 26.21 3.76 -12.69
N ASN A 60 25.51 4.49 -11.81
CA ASN A 60 25.20 5.89 -12.02
C ASN A 60 26.47 6.72 -12.25
N GLU A 61 27.50 6.52 -11.42
CA GLU A 61 28.76 7.26 -11.56
C GLU A 61 29.55 6.76 -12.77
N GLU A 62 29.53 5.47 -13.08
CA GLU A 62 30.28 4.89 -14.19
C GLU A 62 29.76 5.34 -15.56
N VAL A 63 28.44 5.32 -15.77
CA VAL A 63 27.79 5.85 -16.98
C VAL A 63 28.17 7.32 -17.16
N VAL A 64 28.03 8.13 -16.10
CA VAL A 64 28.35 9.57 -16.15
C VAL A 64 29.83 9.81 -16.40
N ASN A 65 30.72 9.02 -15.80
CA ASN A 65 32.16 9.11 -15.99
C ASN A 65 32.58 8.76 -17.42
N ILE A 66 32.04 7.67 -18.00
CA ILE A 66 32.30 7.30 -19.39
C ILE A 66 31.86 8.42 -20.33
N LEU A 67 30.64 8.91 -20.17
CA LEU A 67 30.11 9.99 -21.01
C LEU A 67 30.87 11.31 -20.85
N SER A 68 31.30 11.64 -19.63
CA SER A 68 32.05 12.88 -19.36
C SER A 68 33.47 12.85 -19.94
N ASN A 69 34.04 11.66 -20.15
CA ASN A 69 35.38 11.48 -20.73
C ASN A 69 35.36 11.27 -22.26
N MET A 70 34.19 11.19 -22.89
CA MET A 70 34.08 11.04 -24.34
C MET A 70 34.36 12.35 -25.08
N SER A 71 35.26 12.30 -26.07
CA SER A 71 35.49 13.41 -27.01
C SER A 71 34.19 13.81 -27.70
N GLY A 72 33.95 15.12 -27.86
CA GLY A 72 32.73 15.63 -28.49
C GLY A 72 31.47 15.59 -27.61
N ILE A 73 31.54 15.03 -26.40
CA ILE A 73 30.42 14.96 -25.45
C ILE A 73 30.64 15.94 -24.30
N LYS A 74 29.57 16.61 -23.88
CA LYS A 74 29.54 17.41 -22.66
C LYS A 74 28.28 17.07 -21.88
N VAL A 75 28.45 16.43 -20.73
CA VAL A 75 27.36 16.21 -19.77
C VAL A 75 27.01 17.56 -19.12
N ILE A 76 25.77 18.01 -19.29
CA ILE A 76 25.27 19.27 -18.72
C ILE A 76 24.69 19.03 -17.34
N ASN A 77 23.86 18.01 -17.21
CA ASN A 77 23.15 17.69 -15.97
C ASN A 77 22.81 16.21 -15.92
N VAL A 78 22.80 15.66 -14.72
CA VAL A 78 22.33 14.30 -14.43
C VAL A 78 21.25 14.44 -13.37
N SER A 79 20.11 13.83 -13.59
CA SER A 79 18.98 13.94 -12.66
C SER A 79 18.34 12.58 -12.45
N ASP A 80 17.99 12.28 -11.20
CA ASP A 80 17.20 11.11 -10.88
C ASP A 80 15.73 11.42 -11.19
N SER A 81 15.12 10.61 -12.05
CA SER A 81 13.73 10.82 -12.49
C SER A 81 12.73 10.77 -11.32
N THR A 82 13.01 9.96 -10.29
CA THR A 82 12.21 9.90 -9.07
C THR A 82 12.30 11.22 -8.32
N PHE A 83 13.49 11.76 -8.12
CA PHE A 83 13.66 13.06 -7.43
C PHE A 83 13.01 14.20 -8.22
N LEU A 84 13.13 14.20 -9.55
CA LEU A 84 12.46 15.19 -10.41
C LEU A 84 10.94 15.16 -10.23
N ALA A 85 10.35 13.95 -10.14
CA ALA A 85 8.92 13.79 -9.90
C ALA A 85 8.45 14.30 -8.51
N HIS A 86 9.37 14.56 -7.59
CA HIS A 86 9.07 15.10 -6.25
C HIS A 86 9.35 16.60 -6.11
N ILE A 87 9.86 17.29 -7.14
CA ILE A 87 10.10 18.74 -7.07
C ILE A 87 8.76 19.47 -6.91
N GLY A 88 8.58 20.12 -5.75
CA GLY A 88 7.34 20.83 -5.41
C GLY A 88 6.23 19.95 -4.82
N GLY A 89 6.51 18.68 -4.55
CA GLY A 89 5.54 17.71 -4.03
C GLY A 89 4.70 17.06 -5.14
N LYS A 90 3.89 16.07 -4.77
CA LYS A 90 3.08 15.26 -5.71
C LYS A 90 1.61 15.68 -5.82
N ILE A 91 1.15 16.56 -4.94
CA ILE A 91 -0.25 16.97 -4.85
C ILE A 91 -0.37 18.49 -4.69
N GLU A 92 -1.48 19.04 -5.17
CA GLU A 92 -1.84 20.46 -4.99
C GLU A 92 -3.33 20.60 -4.62
N ILE A 93 -3.71 21.77 -4.09
CA ILE A 93 -5.10 22.09 -3.78
C ILE A 93 -5.69 22.93 -4.91
N THR A 94 -6.78 22.43 -5.51
CA THR A 94 -7.51 23.14 -6.56
C THR A 94 -8.94 23.48 -6.11
N PRO A 95 -9.43 24.72 -6.33
CA PRO A 95 -10.80 25.09 -5.97
C PRO A 95 -11.84 24.40 -6.87
N LYS A 96 -12.98 23.99 -6.30
CA LYS A 96 -14.11 23.41 -7.06
C LYS A 96 -14.89 24.44 -7.87
N MET A 97 -14.77 25.72 -7.54
CA MET A 97 -15.41 26.84 -8.23
C MET A 97 -14.40 27.97 -8.40
N ARG A 98 -14.35 28.57 -9.60
CA ARG A 98 -13.55 29.77 -9.84
C ARG A 98 -14.29 31.01 -9.35
N ILE A 99 -13.59 31.89 -8.64
CA ILE A 99 -14.11 33.19 -8.20
C ILE A 99 -13.72 34.23 -9.26
N LYS A 100 -14.68 34.72 -10.06
CA LYS A 100 -14.42 35.64 -11.17
C LYS A 100 -14.89 37.06 -10.90
N ASN A 101 -15.84 37.23 -9.99
CA ASN A 101 -16.48 38.50 -9.71
C ASN A 101 -16.86 38.62 -8.21
N ARG A 102 -17.44 39.76 -7.84
CA ARG A 102 -17.87 40.03 -6.45
C ARG A 102 -19.02 39.14 -5.99
N GLU A 103 -19.90 38.73 -6.90
CA GLU A 103 -21.02 37.85 -6.58
C GLU A 103 -20.50 36.45 -6.19
N ASP A 104 -19.62 35.87 -6.99
CA ASP A 104 -18.96 34.58 -6.69
C ASP A 104 -18.26 34.65 -5.32
N LEU A 105 -17.50 35.73 -5.07
CA LEU A 105 -16.80 35.93 -3.81
C LEU A 105 -17.78 36.01 -2.64
N SER A 106 -18.89 36.73 -2.79
CA SER A 106 -19.92 36.87 -1.77
C SER A 106 -20.65 35.57 -1.44
N GLN A 107 -20.69 34.61 -2.38
CA GLN A 107 -21.32 33.30 -2.19
C GLN A 107 -20.40 32.34 -1.42
N VAL A 108 -19.13 32.26 -1.81
CA VAL A 108 -18.16 31.33 -1.21
C VAL A 108 -17.45 31.89 0.03
N TYR A 109 -17.50 33.21 0.21
CA TYR A 109 -16.92 33.91 1.34
C TYR A 109 -17.94 34.88 1.96
N THR A 110 -17.48 35.93 2.64
CA THR A 110 -18.37 36.88 3.30
C THR A 110 -19.19 37.70 2.30
N PRO A 111 -20.49 37.96 2.58
CA PRO A 111 -21.23 37.52 3.77
C PRO A 111 -21.90 36.13 3.63
N GLY A 112 -21.95 35.52 2.43
CA GLY A 112 -22.74 34.32 2.14
C GLY A 112 -22.36 33.10 2.96
N VAL A 113 -21.05 32.87 3.18
CA VAL A 113 -20.53 31.74 3.96
C VAL A 113 -21.07 31.70 5.39
N ALA A 114 -21.43 32.83 5.99
CA ALA A 114 -21.97 32.90 7.35
C ALA A 114 -23.28 32.08 7.49
N ARG A 115 -24.13 32.08 6.45
CA ARG A 115 -25.36 31.27 6.44
C ARG A 115 -25.07 29.78 6.44
N VAL A 116 -24.01 29.36 5.73
CA VAL A 116 -23.55 27.95 5.70
C VAL A 116 -23.00 27.56 7.07
N SER A 117 -22.17 28.41 7.68
CA SER A 117 -21.64 28.18 9.03
C SER A 117 -22.76 28.05 10.06
N MET A 118 -23.76 28.94 10.04
CA MET A 118 -24.92 28.85 10.93
C MET A 118 -25.77 27.60 10.69
N ALA A 119 -25.91 27.17 9.42
CA ALA A 119 -26.63 25.94 9.12
C ALA A 119 -25.95 24.70 9.72
N ILE A 120 -24.60 24.65 9.69
CA ILE A 120 -23.81 23.58 10.32
C ILE A 120 -23.81 23.70 11.84
N ALA A 121 -23.78 24.91 12.39
CA ALA A 121 -23.88 25.12 13.84
C ALA A 121 -25.21 24.62 14.42
N HIS A 122 -26.31 24.77 13.67
CA HIS A 122 -27.61 24.20 14.06
C HIS A 122 -27.71 22.69 13.84
N ASP A 123 -27.03 22.14 12.83
CA ASP A 123 -27.03 20.72 12.49
C ASP A 123 -25.64 20.31 11.98
N PRO A 124 -24.78 19.75 12.85
CA PRO A 124 -23.42 19.36 12.50
C PRO A 124 -23.34 18.34 11.36
N SER A 125 -24.39 17.53 11.13
CA SER A 125 -24.41 16.53 10.05
C SER A 125 -24.35 17.19 8.66
N LYS A 126 -24.77 18.45 8.54
CA LYS A 126 -24.68 19.22 7.29
C LYS A 126 -23.25 19.49 6.84
N ALA A 127 -22.25 19.30 7.70
CA ALA A 127 -20.84 19.34 7.31
C ALA A 127 -20.57 18.38 6.13
N TYR A 128 -21.18 17.20 6.11
CA TYR A 128 -21.06 16.28 4.97
C TYR A 128 -21.65 16.84 3.67
N SER A 129 -22.79 17.54 3.72
CA SER A 129 -23.41 18.09 2.50
C SER A 129 -22.78 19.40 2.02
N LEU A 130 -22.28 20.23 2.95
CA LEU A 130 -21.93 21.62 2.71
C LEU A 130 -20.42 21.90 2.73
N THR A 131 -19.59 20.90 3.05
CA THR A 131 -18.13 21.06 3.05
C THR A 131 -17.44 19.88 2.36
N MET A 132 -16.11 19.95 2.27
CA MET A 132 -15.30 18.87 1.74
C MET A 132 -15.35 17.59 2.58
N LYS A 133 -15.79 17.64 3.86
CA LYS A 133 -15.81 16.51 4.81
C LYS A 133 -16.30 15.20 4.19
N ARG A 134 -17.32 15.24 3.32
CA ARG A 134 -17.86 14.05 2.63
C ARG A 134 -16.87 13.24 1.81
N ASN A 135 -15.76 13.82 1.39
CA ASN A 135 -14.83 13.20 0.45
C ASN A 135 -13.37 13.33 0.88
N THR A 136 -13.12 13.78 2.12
CA THR A 136 -11.76 14.04 2.59
C THR A 136 -11.29 12.95 3.55
N VAL A 137 -10.08 12.43 3.35
CA VAL A 137 -9.41 11.48 4.25
C VAL A 137 -8.13 12.10 4.77
N ALA A 138 -7.87 12.00 6.08
CA ALA A 138 -6.56 12.31 6.64
C ALA A 138 -5.66 11.09 6.55
N VAL A 139 -4.50 11.20 5.90
CA VAL A 139 -3.46 10.16 5.91
C VAL A 139 -2.50 10.51 7.03
N VAL A 140 -2.64 9.88 8.18
CA VAL A 140 -1.94 10.23 9.42
C VAL A 140 -0.81 9.25 9.68
N THR A 141 0.38 9.79 9.92
CA THR A 141 1.58 9.03 10.30
C THR A 141 2.40 9.80 11.32
N ASP A 142 3.33 9.14 11.99
CA ASP A 142 4.44 9.80 12.68
C ASP A 142 5.82 9.40 12.14
N GLY A 143 5.85 8.62 11.05
CA GLY A 143 7.08 8.25 10.33
C GLY A 143 7.98 7.26 11.07
N THR A 144 7.42 6.45 11.96
CA THR A 144 8.18 5.49 12.79
C THR A 144 8.34 4.10 12.17
N ALA A 145 7.57 3.78 11.14
CA ALA A 145 7.62 2.50 10.45
C ALA A 145 7.45 2.68 8.94
N VAL A 146 8.18 3.64 8.35
CA VAL A 146 8.03 3.99 6.93
C VAL A 146 8.59 2.89 6.04
N LEU A 147 7.71 2.16 5.35
CA LEU A 147 8.10 1.04 4.47
C LEU A 147 9.00 0.03 5.22
N GLY A 148 10.12 -0.37 4.63
CA GLY A 148 11.20 -1.13 5.28
C GLY A 148 12.31 -0.28 5.90
N LEU A 149 12.14 1.05 5.96
CA LEU A 149 13.17 2.01 6.43
C LEU A 149 13.11 2.24 7.95
N GLY A 150 11.99 1.87 8.58
CA GLY A 150 11.79 2.02 10.02
C GLY A 150 11.51 3.47 10.43
N ASP A 151 12.08 3.87 11.56
CA ASP A 151 11.84 5.17 12.18
C ASP A 151 12.75 6.24 11.58
N ILE A 152 12.24 6.91 10.54
CA ILE A 152 12.94 7.99 9.81
C ILE A 152 12.34 9.37 10.07
N GLY A 153 11.27 9.44 10.88
CA GLY A 153 10.62 10.67 11.30
C GLY A 153 9.59 11.22 10.30
N PRO A 154 8.80 12.21 10.74
CA PRO A 154 7.62 12.68 10.02
C PRO A 154 7.95 13.41 8.71
N GLU A 155 9.03 14.18 8.65
CA GLU A 155 9.44 14.88 7.41
C GLU A 155 9.83 13.89 6.31
N ALA A 156 10.57 12.84 6.68
CA ALA A 156 11.00 11.80 5.74
C ALA A 156 9.85 10.87 5.31
N ALA A 157 8.78 10.79 6.10
CA ALA A 157 7.55 10.08 5.75
C ALA A 157 6.67 10.85 4.74
N MET A 158 6.79 12.18 4.67
CA MET A 158 5.93 13.05 3.85
C MET A 158 5.80 12.60 2.38
N PRO A 159 6.88 12.23 1.67
CA PRO A 159 6.76 11.73 0.30
C PRO A 159 5.88 10.48 0.21
N VAL A 160 5.97 9.54 1.15
CA VAL A 160 5.13 8.33 1.14
C VAL A 160 3.66 8.72 1.35
N MET A 161 3.38 9.63 2.28
CA MET A 161 2.02 10.10 2.57
C MET A 161 1.41 10.88 1.40
N GLU A 162 2.18 11.73 0.72
CA GLU A 162 1.73 12.38 -0.53
C GLU A 162 1.41 11.35 -1.62
N GLY A 163 2.23 10.29 -1.72
CA GLY A 163 1.99 9.19 -2.65
C GLY A 163 0.66 8.49 -2.37
N LYS A 164 0.36 8.21 -1.10
CA LYS A 164 -0.94 7.65 -0.70
C LYS A 164 -2.10 8.59 -1.02
N ALA A 165 -1.95 9.88 -0.74
CA ALA A 165 -2.97 10.87 -1.06
C ALA A 165 -3.26 10.96 -2.57
N MET A 166 -2.19 10.92 -3.39
CA MET A 166 -2.30 10.86 -4.85
C MET A 166 -3.05 9.60 -5.32
N LEU A 167 -2.77 8.44 -4.75
CA LEU A 167 -3.45 7.18 -5.08
C LEU A 167 -4.92 7.17 -4.67
N PHE A 168 -5.26 7.70 -3.49
CA PHE A 168 -6.65 7.94 -3.09
C PHE A 168 -7.41 8.77 -4.13
N LYS A 169 -6.76 9.84 -4.63
CA LYS A 169 -7.34 10.72 -5.62
C LYS A 169 -7.52 10.06 -6.97
N GLN A 170 -6.47 9.40 -7.47
CA GLN A 170 -6.45 8.79 -8.79
C GLN A 170 -7.40 7.59 -8.89
N LEU A 171 -7.41 6.72 -7.88
CA LEU A 171 -8.13 5.44 -7.95
C LEU A 171 -9.59 5.55 -7.45
N ALA A 172 -9.86 6.42 -6.48
CA ALA A 172 -11.18 6.50 -5.84
C ALA A 172 -11.79 7.91 -5.83
N GLY A 173 -11.14 8.90 -6.44
CA GLY A 173 -11.61 10.28 -6.45
C GLY A 173 -11.67 10.93 -5.06
N ILE A 174 -10.94 10.38 -4.08
CA ILE A 174 -10.94 10.84 -2.68
C ILE A 174 -9.94 11.98 -2.51
N ASP A 175 -10.37 13.05 -1.83
CA ASP A 175 -9.52 14.20 -1.52
C ASP A 175 -8.71 13.91 -0.24
N ALA A 176 -7.66 13.12 -0.34
CA ALA A 176 -6.82 12.77 0.80
C ALA A 176 -5.77 13.85 1.10
N PHE A 177 -5.42 14.02 2.38
CA PHE A 177 -4.41 15.00 2.82
C PHE A 177 -3.41 14.37 3.79
N PRO A 178 -2.09 14.48 3.54
CA PRO A 178 -1.05 13.91 4.40
C PRO A 178 -0.87 14.73 5.69
N LEU A 179 -0.79 14.05 6.83
CA LEU A 179 -0.59 14.62 8.16
C LEU A 179 0.50 13.83 8.92
N CYS A 180 1.75 14.22 8.70
CA CYS A 180 2.89 13.69 9.45
C CYS A 180 3.04 14.42 10.79
N LEU A 181 2.86 13.70 11.90
CA LEU A 181 2.88 14.25 13.25
C LEU A 181 4.28 14.15 13.86
N ASN A 182 4.81 15.27 14.36
CA ASN A 182 6.08 15.30 15.07
C ASN A 182 5.93 14.96 16.56
N THR A 183 5.37 13.79 16.82
CA THR A 183 5.27 13.19 18.16
C THR A 183 5.22 11.67 18.03
N LYS A 184 5.79 10.98 19.02
CA LYS A 184 5.74 9.51 19.12
C LYS A 184 4.81 9.04 20.25
N ASN A 185 4.24 9.99 21.00
CA ASN A 185 3.36 9.72 22.12
C ASN A 185 1.96 9.33 21.62
N ALA A 186 1.50 8.12 21.96
CA ALA A 186 0.20 7.61 21.51
C ALA A 186 -0.98 8.48 21.96
N ASP A 187 -0.99 8.97 23.20
CA ASP A 187 -2.04 9.86 23.71
C ASP A 187 -2.09 11.17 22.92
N GLU A 188 -0.93 11.74 22.61
CA GLU A 188 -0.83 12.98 21.84
C GLU A 188 -1.34 12.77 20.41
N ILE A 189 -0.95 11.69 19.75
CA ILE A 189 -1.46 11.31 18.43
C ILE A 189 -2.99 11.19 18.44
N VAL A 190 -3.53 10.41 19.40
CA VAL A 190 -4.99 10.23 19.53
C VAL A 190 -5.70 11.56 19.73
N ASN A 191 -5.18 12.42 20.62
CA ASN A 191 -5.79 13.73 20.90
C ASN A 191 -5.73 14.68 19.70
N ILE A 192 -4.61 14.72 18.97
CA ILE A 192 -4.45 15.52 17.75
C ILE A 192 -5.45 15.06 16.69
N VAL A 193 -5.49 13.75 16.39
CA VAL A 193 -6.38 13.19 15.37
C VAL A 193 -7.85 13.47 15.71
N LYS A 194 -8.23 13.35 16.99
CA LYS A 194 -9.57 13.72 17.45
C LYS A 194 -9.89 15.19 17.21
N ALA A 195 -8.96 16.08 17.56
CA ALA A 195 -9.16 17.52 17.43
C ALA A 195 -9.35 17.96 15.96
N ILE A 196 -8.67 17.32 15.01
CA ILE A 196 -8.76 17.66 13.58
C ILE A 196 -9.90 16.94 12.83
N SER A 197 -10.48 15.88 13.42
CA SER A 197 -11.50 15.05 12.79
C SER A 197 -12.75 15.76 12.25
N PRO A 198 -13.18 16.96 12.73
CA PRO A 198 -14.34 17.65 12.16
C PRO A 198 -14.22 17.91 10.66
N GLY A 199 -13.00 18.12 10.12
CA GLY A 199 -12.75 18.39 8.71
C GLY A 199 -12.73 17.16 7.80
N PHE A 200 -12.65 15.95 8.35
CA PHE A 200 -12.40 14.71 7.60
C PHE A 200 -13.60 13.74 7.65
N GLY A 201 -13.81 13.00 6.56
CA GLY A 201 -14.81 11.94 6.46
C GLY A 201 -14.26 10.57 6.88
N GLY A 202 -12.94 10.42 6.99
CA GLY A 202 -12.27 9.23 7.49
C GLY A 202 -10.80 9.50 7.83
N ILE A 203 -10.19 8.59 8.58
CA ILE A 203 -8.78 8.63 8.99
C ILE A 203 -8.09 7.36 8.49
N ASN A 204 -7.04 7.52 7.69
CA ASN A 204 -6.15 6.44 7.29
C ASN A 204 -4.85 6.54 8.11
N LEU A 205 -4.63 5.60 9.02
CA LEU A 205 -3.38 5.50 9.79
C LEU A 205 -2.34 4.76 8.96
N GLU A 206 -1.10 5.23 8.99
CA GLU A 206 -0.04 4.77 8.11
C GLU A 206 1.34 4.81 8.76
N ASP A 207 2.18 3.81 8.53
CA ASP A 207 3.60 3.79 8.92
C ASP A 207 3.84 4.11 10.41
N ILE A 208 2.95 3.62 11.29
CA ILE A 208 3.04 3.74 12.75
C ILE A 208 3.53 2.40 13.32
N SER A 209 4.63 2.42 14.06
CA SER A 209 5.23 1.21 14.62
C SER A 209 4.31 0.42 15.58
N SER A 210 4.45 -0.90 15.54
CA SER A 210 3.88 -1.84 16.52
C SER A 210 4.67 -1.81 17.84
N PRO A 211 4.06 -2.01 19.02
CA PRO A 211 2.65 -2.34 19.25
C PRO A 211 1.72 -1.13 19.43
N ARG A 212 2.26 0.09 19.52
CA ARG A 212 1.46 1.30 19.82
C ARG A 212 0.42 1.63 18.75
N CYS A 213 0.63 1.22 17.50
CA CYS A 213 -0.37 1.35 16.43
C CYS A 213 -1.72 0.72 16.81
N PHE A 214 -1.71 -0.40 17.57
CA PHE A 214 -2.93 -1.08 18.00
C PHE A 214 -3.72 -0.23 19.02
N ASP A 215 -3.06 0.35 20.02
CA ASP A 215 -3.72 1.22 21.01
C ASP A 215 -4.28 2.48 20.35
N ILE A 216 -3.48 3.13 19.48
CA ILE A 216 -3.88 4.33 18.75
C ILE A 216 -5.12 4.05 17.92
N GLU A 217 -5.12 2.98 17.11
CA GLU A 217 -6.25 2.62 16.27
C GLU A 217 -7.48 2.27 17.12
N GLN A 218 -7.33 1.41 18.13
CA GLN A 218 -8.45 1.00 18.99
C GLN A 218 -9.14 2.20 19.63
N ARG A 219 -8.37 3.15 20.15
CA ARG A 219 -8.90 4.36 20.78
C ARG A 219 -9.55 5.28 19.78
N LEU A 220 -8.93 5.49 18.61
CA LEU A 220 -9.53 6.32 17.57
C LEU A 220 -10.84 5.72 17.03
N VAL A 221 -10.91 4.41 16.83
CA VAL A 221 -12.16 3.72 16.44
C VAL A 221 -13.23 3.87 17.51
N ALA A 222 -12.87 3.81 18.80
CA ALA A 222 -13.82 3.95 19.91
C ALA A 222 -14.29 5.39 20.14
N GLU A 223 -13.43 6.38 19.88
CA GLU A 223 -13.65 7.78 20.25
C GLU A 223 -14.14 8.66 19.07
N LEU A 224 -14.07 8.17 17.82
CA LEU A 224 -14.52 8.89 16.63
C LEU A 224 -15.80 8.31 16.02
N ASP A 225 -16.61 9.18 15.40
CA ASP A 225 -17.81 8.80 14.62
C ASP A 225 -17.55 8.85 13.10
N ILE A 226 -16.32 8.54 12.69
CA ILE A 226 -15.86 8.42 11.30
C ILE A 226 -14.96 7.18 11.17
N PRO A 227 -14.91 6.52 10.00
CA PRO A 227 -14.07 5.37 9.78
C PRO A 227 -12.60 5.70 10.02
N VAL A 228 -11.97 4.86 10.85
CA VAL A 228 -10.52 4.80 11.08
C VAL A 228 -10.04 3.46 10.54
N PHE A 229 -8.95 3.50 9.77
CA PHE A 229 -8.39 2.30 9.15
C PHE A 229 -6.87 2.42 9.11
N HIS A 230 -6.16 1.45 9.68
CA HIS A 230 -4.72 1.35 9.52
C HIS A 230 -4.34 0.47 8.33
N ASP A 231 -3.70 1.04 7.31
CA ASP A 231 -3.47 0.32 6.04
C ASP A 231 -2.44 -0.81 6.18
N ASP A 232 -1.32 -0.59 6.89
CA ASP A 232 -0.31 -1.64 7.12
C ASP A 232 -0.85 -2.85 7.89
N GLN A 233 -1.87 -2.63 8.73
CA GLN A 233 -2.56 -3.69 9.46
C GLN A 233 -3.61 -4.34 8.56
N HIS A 234 -4.68 -3.60 8.31
CA HIS A 234 -5.91 -4.15 7.74
C HIS A 234 -5.86 -4.22 6.22
N GLY A 235 -5.22 -3.26 5.56
CA GLY A 235 -4.99 -3.30 4.11
C GLY A 235 -4.19 -4.52 3.70
N THR A 236 -3.06 -4.76 4.37
CA THR A 236 -2.22 -5.93 4.13
C THR A 236 -2.99 -7.23 4.35
N ALA A 237 -3.74 -7.34 5.45
CA ALA A 237 -4.53 -8.53 5.75
C ALA A 237 -5.61 -8.80 4.69
N VAL A 238 -6.33 -7.76 4.25
CA VAL A 238 -7.39 -7.87 3.24
C VAL A 238 -6.84 -8.36 1.91
N VAL A 239 -5.74 -7.78 1.42
CA VAL A 239 -5.16 -8.18 0.11
C VAL A 239 -4.48 -9.55 0.20
N ALA A 240 -3.81 -9.87 1.32
CA ALA A 240 -3.26 -11.21 1.55
C ALA A 240 -4.37 -12.28 1.56
N LEU A 241 -5.50 -12.03 2.24
CA LEU A 241 -6.64 -12.94 2.20
C LEU A 241 -7.22 -13.05 0.79
N ALA A 242 -7.35 -11.95 0.05
CA ALA A 242 -7.86 -11.96 -1.32
C ALA A 242 -7.01 -12.85 -2.24
N GLY A 243 -5.69 -12.66 -2.21
CA GLY A 243 -4.75 -13.50 -2.95
C GLY A 243 -4.83 -14.96 -2.51
N LEU A 244 -4.88 -15.22 -1.21
CA LEU A 244 -4.94 -16.59 -0.68
C LEU A 244 -6.21 -17.32 -1.10
N LEU A 245 -7.37 -16.66 -1.10
CA LEU A 245 -8.64 -17.25 -1.55
C LEU A 245 -8.54 -17.76 -3.00
N ASN A 246 -7.87 -17.03 -3.87
CA ASN A 246 -7.67 -17.43 -5.26
C ASN A 246 -6.55 -18.46 -5.41
N ALA A 247 -5.44 -18.33 -4.68
CA ALA A 247 -4.38 -19.33 -4.65
C ALA A 247 -4.89 -20.70 -4.20
N LEU A 248 -5.75 -20.74 -3.18
CA LEU A 248 -6.39 -21.97 -2.71
C LEU A 248 -7.27 -22.64 -3.78
N LYS A 249 -7.99 -21.85 -4.60
CA LYS A 249 -8.74 -22.39 -5.74
C LYS A 249 -7.81 -23.02 -6.79
N VAL A 250 -6.70 -22.34 -7.12
CA VAL A 250 -5.69 -22.84 -8.08
C VAL A 250 -5.14 -24.21 -7.67
N VAL A 251 -4.91 -24.42 -6.37
CA VAL A 251 -4.37 -25.68 -5.83
C VAL A 251 -5.44 -26.66 -5.36
N GLY A 252 -6.74 -26.34 -5.52
CA GLY A 252 -7.85 -27.20 -5.10
C GLY A 252 -7.95 -27.44 -3.59
N LYS A 253 -7.49 -26.50 -2.76
CA LYS A 253 -7.52 -26.59 -1.28
C LYS A 253 -8.56 -25.64 -0.68
N THR A 254 -8.94 -25.91 0.57
CA THR A 254 -9.91 -25.08 1.33
C THR A 254 -9.27 -24.51 2.59
N ILE A 255 -9.53 -23.23 2.89
CA ILE A 255 -8.86 -22.49 3.97
C ILE A 255 -8.94 -23.17 5.35
N GLY A 256 -10.04 -23.86 5.65
CA GLY A 256 -10.21 -24.56 6.94
C GLY A 256 -9.36 -25.83 7.11
N ASN A 257 -8.86 -26.40 6.01
CA ASN A 257 -8.12 -27.68 6.03
C ASN A 257 -6.61 -27.52 5.85
N VAL A 258 -6.13 -26.34 5.47
CA VAL A 258 -4.71 -26.08 5.20
C VAL A 258 -3.94 -25.70 6.46
N ARG A 259 -2.65 -26.02 6.49
CA ARG A 259 -1.70 -25.51 7.49
C ARG A 259 -1.02 -24.25 6.99
N ILE A 260 -1.23 -23.15 7.71
CA ILE A 260 -0.74 -21.82 7.35
C ILE A 260 0.36 -21.40 8.33
N VAL A 261 1.52 -21.00 7.82
CA VAL A 261 2.59 -20.40 8.59
C VAL A 261 2.61 -18.91 8.28
N VAL A 262 2.46 -18.07 9.31
CA VAL A 262 2.56 -16.61 9.19
C VAL A 262 3.83 -16.17 9.93
N VAL A 263 4.72 -15.44 9.26
CA VAL A 263 6.00 -15.01 9.82
C VAL A 263 6.09 -13.50 9.89
N GLY A 264 6.51 -12.98 11.05
CA GLY A 264 6.57 -11.56 11.36
C GLY A 264 5.28 -11.08 12.00
N ILE A 265 5.15 -11.21 13.32
CA ILE A 265 3.94 -10.91 14.08
C ILE A 265 3.95 -9.44 14.54
N GLY A 266 4.27 -8.55 13.59
CA GLY A 266 4.08 -7.11 13.74
C GLY A 266 2.62 -6.69 13.48
N ALA A 267 2.43 -5.43 13.09
CA ALA A 267 1.12 -4.87 12.75
C ALA A 267 0.37 -5.70 11.67
N ALA A 268 1.05 -5.97 10.55
CA ALA A 268 0.51 -6.76 9.45
C ALA A 268 0.25 -8.22 9.85
N GLY A 269 1.23 -8.91 10.45
CA GLY A 269 1.12 -10.33 10.79
C GLY A 269 0.00 -10.63 11.77
N VAL A 270 -0.19 -9.78 12.78
CA VAL A 270 -1.31 -9.90 13.71
C VAL A 270 -2.65 -9.79 12.97
N SER A 271 -2.80 -8.77 12.12
CA SER A 271 -4.03 -8.56 11.35
C SER A 271 -4.30 -9.67 10.33
N ILE A 272 -3.26 -10.21 9.67
CA ILE A 272 -3.36 -11.36 8.77
C ILE A 272 -3.89 -12.56 9.53
N CYS A 273 -3.28 -12.93 10.66
CA CYS A 273 -3.74 -14.06 11.48
C CYS A 273 -5.21 -13.90 11.90
N ASN A 274 -5.59 -12.74 12.42
CA ASN A 274 -6.95 -12.46 12.87
C ASN A 274 -7.97 -12.56 11.71
N LEU A 275 -7.66 -12.00 10.54
CA LEU A 275 -8.56 -12.03 9.40
C LEU A 275 -8.66 -13.44 8.78
N LEU A 276 -7.56 -14.21 8.76
CA LEU A 276 -7.57 -15.61 8.32
C LEU A 276 -8.43 -16.48 9.23
N LEU A 277 -8.32 -16.32 10.57
CA LEU A 277 -9.18 -17.01 11.54
C LEU A 277 -10.65 -16.67 11.29
N ALA A 278 -10.97 -15.37 11.10
CA ALA A 278 -12.32 -14.93 10.78
C ALA A 278 -12.84 -15.46 9.43
N ALA A 279 -11.94 -15.69 8.47
CA ALA A 279 -12.25 -16.30 7.18
C ALA A 279 -12.41 -17.84 7.24
N GLY A 280 -12.16 -18.45 8.40
CA GLY A 280 -12.35 -19.88 8.65
C GLY A 280 -11.08 -20.72 8.64
N ALA A 281 -9.89 -20.11 8.64
CA ALA A 281 -8.64 -20.85 8.86
C ALA A 281 -8.63 -21.46 10.28
N GLN A 282 -8.17 -22.71 10.39
CA GLN A 282 -8.14 -23.43 11.68
C GLN A 282 -6.72 -23.71 12.16
N ASN A 283 -5.77 -23.88 11.24
CA ASN A 283 -4.41 -24.32 11.56
C ASN A 283 -3.40 -23.25 11.15
N ILE A 284 -3.22 -22.24 12.01
CA ILE A 284 -2.22 -21.18 11.83
C ILE A 284 -1.07 -21.38 12.81
N SER A 285 0.16 -21.33 12.35
CA SER A 285 1.37 -21.15 13.16
C SER A 285 1.88 -19.73 12.99
N ALA A 286 1.73 -18.90 14.02
CA ALA A 286 2.28 -17.56 14.06
C ALA A 286 3.73 -17.63 14.56
N VAL A 287 4.69 -17.13 13.78
CA VAL A 287 6.13 -17.24 14.05
C VAL A 287 6.77 -15.86 14.05
N ASP A 288 7.53 -15.57 15.11
CA ASP A 288 8.38 -14.38 15.18
C ASP A 288 9.81 -14.77 15.56
N ARG A 289 10.67 -13.79 15.85
CA ARG A 289 12.08 -13.95 16.24
C ARG A 289 12.28 -14.86 17.46
N GLU A 290 11.27 -14.92 18.34
CA GLU A 290 11.27 -15.78 19.54
C GLU A 290 10.83 -17.22 19.25
N GLY A 291 10.45 -17.52 18.00
CA GLY A 291 9.93 -18.81 17.57
C GLY A 291 8.42 -18.80 17.35
N ILE A 292 7.83 -19.99 17.32
CA ILE A 292 6.39 -20.17 17.16
C ILE A 292 5.67 -19.71 18.42
N LEU A 293 4.64 -18.88 18.29
CA LEU A 293 3.81 -18.47 19.42
C LEU A 293 3.14 -19.67 20.08
N SER A 294 3.20 -19.73 21.41
CA SER A 294 2.70 -20.86 22.20
C SER A 294 1.84 -20.39 23.37
N ARG A 295 0.77 -21.15 23.66
CA ARG A 295 -0.11 -20.93 24.82
C ARG A 295 0.59 -21.11 26.16
N GLU A 296 1.73 -21.79 26.15
CA GLU A 296 2.52 -22.11 27.34
C GLU A 296 3.49 -20.97 27.72
N ILE A 297 3.66 -19.98 26.84
CA ILE A 297 4.56 -18.84 27.03
C ILE A 297 3.74 -17.59 27.34
N HIS A 298 4.23 -16.78 28.28
CA HIS A 298 3.68 -15.46 28.55
C HIS A 298 4.36 -14.40 27.68
N TYR A 299 3.57 -13.53 27.06
CA TYR A 299 4.07 -12.43 26.23
C TYR A 299 3.60 -11.08 26.80
N ASP A 300 4.52 -10.12 26.90
CA ASP A 300 4.20 -8.73 27.29
C ASP A 300 3.35 -8.03 26.23
N ASN A 301 3.47 -8.43 24.97
CA ASN A 301 2.63 -7.95 23.88
C ASN A 301 1.24 -8.61 23.97
N ALA A 302 0.22 -7.82 24.32
CA ALA A 302 -1.15 -8.29 24.48
C ALA A 302 -1.72 -8.95 23.19
N GLU A 303 -1.34 -8.48 22.00
CA GLU A 303 -1.78 -9.08 20.75
C GLU A 303 -1.13 -10.46 20.52
N TRP A 304 0.13 -10.62 20.89
CA TRP A 304 0.80 -11.92 20.83
C TRP A 304 0.18 -12.91 21.82
N GLN A 305 -0.15 -12.46 23.03
CA GLN A 305 -0.82 -13.28 24.03
C GLN A 305 -2.19 -13.77 23.54
N LYS A 306 -2.97 -12.91 22.87
CA LYS A 306 -4.25 -13.29 22.23
C LYS A 306 -4.02 -14.29 21.09
N LEU A 307 -3.07 -14.03 20.20
CA LEU A 307 -2.79 -14.92 19.08
C LEU A 307 -2.29 -16.29 19.51
N ALA A 308 -1.42 -16.37 20.52
CA ALA A 308 -0.97 -17.63 21.08
C ALA A 308 -2.16 -18.50 21.54
N ALA A 309 -3.19 -17.89 22.14
CA ALA A 309 -4.41 -18.58 22.58
C ALA A 309 -5.27 -19.10 21.41
N LEU A 310 -5.24 -18.43 20.25
CA LEU A 310 -6.10 -18.74 19.09
C LEU A 310 -5.41 -19.59 18.02
N THR A 311 -4.09 -19.56 17.97
CA THR A 311 -3.27 -20.22 16.93
C THR A 311 -2.57 -21.47 17.50
N ASN A 312 -1.76 -22.10 16.66
CA ASN A 312 -0.94 -23.29 16.94
C ASN A 312 -1.72 -24.41 17.65
N PRO A 313 -2.85 -24.89 17.11
CA PRO A 313 -3.70 -25.89 17.79
C PRO A 313 -2.99 -27.22 18.01
N THR A 314 -1.97 -27.53 17.22
CA THR A 314 -1.16 -28.75 17.30
C THR A 314 0.03 -28.65 18.25
N GLY A 315 0.27 -27.47 18.86
CA GLY A 315 1.34 -27.28 19.84
C GLY A 315 2.75 -27.49 19.28
N ILE A 316 3.01 -27.05 18.04
CA ILE A 316 4.35 -27.12 17.45
C ILE A 316 5.27 -26.18 18.23
N VAL A 317 6.44 -26.69 18.61
CA VAL A 317 7.49 -25.94 19.31
C VAL A 317 8.70 -25.78 18.39
N GLY A 318 9.50 -24.74 18.62
CA GLY A 318 10.66 -24.42 17.78
C GLY A 318 10.47 -23.12 17.03
N GLY A 319 11.06 -23.03 15.84
CA GLY A 319 11.07 -21.84 15.00
C GLY A 319 10.46 -22.08 13.62
N LEU A 320 10.95 -21.31 12.65
CA LEU A 320 10.48 -21.37 11.26
C LEU A 320 10.63 -22.78 10.66
N GLN A 321 11.77 -23.43 10.90
CA GLN A 321 12.07 -24.75 10.35
C GLN A 321 11.01 -25.78 10.74
N GLU A 322 10.61 -25.83 12.01
CA GLU A 322 9.58 -26.77 12.50
C GLU A 322 8.18 -26.40 12.00
N ALA A 323 7.87 -25.10 11.91
CA ALA A 323 6.58 -24.64 11.41
C ALA A 323 6.34 -25.01 9.94
N MET A 324 7.40 -24.96 9.12
CA MET A 324 7.34 -25.19 7.66
C MET A 324 7.12 -26.64 7.26
N LEU A 325 7.48 -27.60 8.12
CA LEU A 325 7.36 -29.04 7.83
C LEU A 325 5.91 -29.41 7.51
N GLY A 326 5.62 -29.74 6.25
CA GLY A 326 4.30 -30.08 5.76
C GLY A 326 3.28 -28.94 5.83
N ALA A 327 3.73 -27.68 5.85
CA ALA A 327 2.84 -26.52 5.71
C ALA A 327 2.32 -26.43 4.27
N ASP A 328 1.06 -26.01 4.10
CA ASP A 328 0.47 -25.76 2.78
C ASP A 328 0.72 -24.33 2.31
N VAL A 329 0.75 -23.38 3.25
CA VAL A 329 0.80 -21.95 2.98
C VAL A 329 1.85 -21.30 3.86
N PHE A 330 2.70 -20.48 3.26
CA PHE A 330 3.59 -19.54 3.94
C PHE A 330 3.17 -18.10 3.61
N ILE A 331 3.09 -17.25 4.62
CA ILE A 331 2.86 -15.81 4.49
C ILE A 331 3.90 -15.06 5.32
N GLY A 332 4.84 -14.40 4.66
CA GLY A 332 5.88 -13.59 5.27
C GLY A 332 5.55 -12.10 5.19
N VAL A 333 5.62 -11.42 6.33
CA VAL A 333 5.56 -9.95 6.47
C VAL A 333 6.65 -9.51 7.46
N SER A 334 7.87 -9.95 7.20
CA SER A 334 8.99 -9.94 8.14
C SER A 334 10.24 -9.27 7.55
N GLY A 335 11.43 -9.76 7.91
CA GLY A 335 12.68 -9.32 7.31
C GLY A 335 13.09 -10.19 6.12
N GLY A 336 13.87 -9.62 5.21
CA GLY A 336 14.33 -10.34 4.03
C GLY A 336 15.33 -11.47 4.33
N GLY A 337 15.36 -12.49 3.46
CA GLY A 337 16.36 -13.57 3.49
C GLY A 337 16.22 -14.61 4.61
N ILE A 338 15.05 -14.70 5.25
CA ILE A 338 14.80 -15.69 6.32
C ILE A 338 14.32 -17.06 5.79
N LEU A 339 13.82 -17.11 4.56
CA LEU A 339 13.27 -18.30 3.94
C LEU A 339 14.31 -18.92 2.99
N SER A 340 14.49 -20.24 3.08
CA SER A 340 15.48 -20.99 2.30
C SER A 340 14.77 -21.97 1.36
N VAL A 341 15.47 -22.43 0.32
CA VAL A 341 14.97 -23.48 -0.58
C VAL A 341 14.64 -24.77 0.18
N ASP A 342 15.39 -25.09 1.24
CA ASP A 342 15.12 -26.29 2.05
C ASP A 342 13.83 -26.16 2.86
N HIS A 343 13.50 -24.96 3.35
CA HIS A 343 12.18 -24.70 3.93
C HIS A 343 11.07 -24.96 2.91
N LEU A 344 11.21 -24.45 1.68
CA LEU A 344 10.22 -24.65 0.60
C LEU A 344 10.02 -26.13 0.25
N LYS A 345 11.12 -26.88 0.13
CA LYS A 345 11.09 -28.33 -0.16
C LYS A 345 10.45 -29.16 0.96
N SER A 346 10.42 -28.63 2.18
CA SER A 346 9.82 -29.30 3.34
C SER A 346 8.29 -29.10 3.45
N MET A 347 7.73 -28.18 2.66
CA MET A 347 6.29 -27.91 2.60
C MET A 347 5.52 -29.08 1.95
N ALA A 348 4.20 -29.05 2.11
CA ALA A 348 3.31 -29.97 1.41
C ALA A 348 3.36 -29.77 -0.12
N PRO A 349 3.00 -30.78 -0.93
CA PRO A 349 2.76 -30.58 -2.37
C PRO A 349 1.71 -29.49 -2.62
N ASP A 350 1.82 -28.84 -3.78
CA ASP A 350 0.97 -27.70 -4.16
C ASP A 350 0.96 -26.59 -3.10
N ASN A 351 2.16 -26.20 -2.65
CA ASN A 351 2.35 -25.17 -1.65
C ASN A 351 2.13 -23.75 -2.22
N ILE A 352 1.72 -22.85 -1.33
CA ILE A 352 1.51 -21.43 -1.63
C ILE A 352 2.49 -20.62 -0.79
N VAL A 353 3.23 -19.70 -1.41
CA VAL A 353 4.25 -18.89 -0.73
C VAL A 353 4.05 -17.43 -1.05
N PHE A 354 3.73 -16.65 -0.03
CA PHE A 354 3.62 -15.19 -0.10
C PHE A 354 4.83 -14.58 0.63
N ALA A 355 5.84 -14.11 -0.10
CA ALA A 355 7.03 -13.46 0.43
C ALA A 355 6.90 -11.94 0.26
N MET A 356 6.29 -11.27 1.25
CA MET A 356 5.76 -9.91 1.09
C MET A 356 6.62 -8.84 1.77
N ALA A 357 7.74 -9.19 2.41
CA ALA A 357 8.67 -8.21 2.95
C ALA A 357 9.18 -7.24 1.86
N ASN A 358 9.23 -5.96 2.19
CA ASN A 358 9.73 -4.89 1.31
C ASN A 358 10.92 -4.16 1.97
N PRO A 359 11.92 -3.72 1.19
CA PRO A 359 12.08 -3.93 -0.26
C PRO A 359 12.64 -5.32 -0.62
N SER A 360 13.16 -6.06 0.37
CA SER A 360 13.75 -7.39 0.18
C SER A 360 12.83 -8.46 0.76
N PRO A 361 12.25 -9.36 -0.06
CA PRO A 361 11.38 -10.43 0.39
C PRO A 361 12.09 -11.46 1.27
N GLU A 362 11.31 -12.31 1.94
CA GLU A 362 11.83 -13.40 2.78
C GLU A 362 12.74 -14.38 2.01
N ILE A 363 12.54 -14.52 0.70
CA ILE A 363 13.38 -15.25 -0.25
C ILE A 363 13.34 -14.54 -1.61
N GLU A 364 14.44 -14.53 -2.35
CA GLU A 364 14.43 -14.00 -3.71
C GLU A 364 13.44 -14.80 -4.60
N PRO A 365 12.54 -14.13 -5.34
CA PRO A 365 11.49 -14.83 -6.09
C PRO A 365 12.03 -15.85 -7.10
N ASP A 366 13.11 -15.51 -7.81
CA ASP A 366 13.77 -16.41 -8.78
C ASP A 366 14.31 -17.70 -8.14
N LEU A 367 14.66 -17.66 -6.85
CA LEU A 367 15.09 -18.85 -6.10
C LEU A 367 13.89 -19.67 -5.59
N ALA A 368 12.75 -19.02 -5.36
CA ALA A 368 11.56 -19.67 -4.83
C ALA A 368 10.70 -20.32 -5.92
N GLU A 369 10.54 -19.65 -7.07
CA GLU A 369 9.62 -20.04 -8.15
C GLU A 369 9.76 -21.52 -8.58
N PRO A 370 10.96 -22.11 -8.75
CA PRO A 370 11.09 -23.51 -9.13
C PRO A 370 10.63 -24.53 -8.06
N HIS A 371 10.36 -24.08 -6.84
CA HIS A 371 10.07 -24.93 -5.68
C HIS A 371 8.66 -24.74 -5.13
N VAL A 372 7.87 -23.85 -5.72
CA VAL A 372 6.55 -23.49 -5.21
C VAL A 372 5.49 -23.58 -6.31
N ARG A 373 4.24 -23.83 -5.90
CA ARG A 373 3.12 -23.92 -6.85
C ARG A 373 2.51 -22.56 -7.15
N VAL A 374 2.40 -21.71 -6.13
CA VAL A 374 1.96 -20.32 -6.28
C VAL A 374 2.89 -19.42 -5.48
N LEU A 375 3.48 -18.44 -6.15
CA LEU A 375 4.34 -17.42 -5.54
C LEU A 375 3.65 -16.06 -5.63
N ALA A 376 3.66 -15.31 -4.52
CA ALA A 376 3.24 -13.91 -4.48
C ALA A 376 4.26 -13.08 -3.70
N THR A 377 4.40 -11.81 -4.06
CA THR A 377 5.38 -10.91 -3.42
C THR A 377 4.80 -9.52 -3.17
N GLY A 378 5.50 -8.68 -2.41
CA GLY A 378 5.16 -7.26 -2.30
C GLY A 378 5.64 -6.40 -3.48
N ARG A 379 6.50 -6.95 -4.35
CA ARG A 379 7.20 -6.19 -5.39
C ARG A 379 6.40 -6.13 -6.69
N SER A 380 6.51 -5.02 -7.41
CA SER A 380 5.75 -4.77 -8.65
C SER A 380 6.38 -5.39 -9.90
N ASP A 381 7.61 -5.89 -9.81
CA ASP A 381 8.36 -6.49 -10.91
C ASP A 381 8.11 -8.00 -11.08
N TYR A 382 7.30 -8.60 -10.20
CA TYR A 382 6.90 -10.01 -10.28
C TYR A 382 5.38 -10.19 -10.42
N PRO A 383 4.91 -11.33 -10.96
CA PRO A 383 3.51 -11.70 -10.90
C PRO A 383 2.97 -11.73 -9.47
N ASN A 384 1.65 -11.65 -9.33
CA ASN A 384 0.96 -11.77 -8.04
C ASN A 384 1.43 -10.77 -6.97
N GLN A 385 1.49 -9.49 -7.31
CA GLN A 385 1.82 -8.46 -6.33
C GLN A 385 0.71 -8.30 -5.27
N ILE A 386 1.02 -8.62 -4.02
CA ILE A 386 0.17 -8.31 -2.86
C ILE A 386 0.45 -6.88 -2.44
N ASN A 387 -0.44 -5.97 -2.81
CA ASN A 387 -0.29 -4.53 -2.55
C ASN A 387 -1.57 -3.92 -1.98
N ASN A 388 -1.44 -3.23 -0.85
CA ASN A 388 -2.54 -2.60 -0.10
C ASN A 388 -3.31 -1.56 -0.94
N VAL A 389 -2.71 -1.05 -2.02
CA VAL A 389 -3.37 -0.18 -3.01
C VAL A 389 -4.64 -0.80 -3.61
N LEU A 390 -4.76 -2.13 -3.65
CA LEU A 390 -5.98 -2.82 -4.08
C LEU A 390 -7.14 -2.69 -3.07
N CYS A 391 -6.85 -2.29 -1.83
CA CYS A 391 -7.78 -2.30 -0.71
C CYS A 391 -8.22 -0.89 -0.30
N PHE A 392 -7.30 -0.04 0.16
CA PHE A 392 -7.67 1.22 0.81
C PHE A 392 -8.54 2.16 -0.05
N PRO A 393 -8.34 2.33 -1.37
CA PRO A 393 -9.16 3.25 -2.15
C PRO A 393 -10.64 2.80 -2.17
N GLY A 394 -10.87 1.50 -2.39
CA GLY A 394 -12.21 0.90 -2.44
C GLY A 394 -12.92 0.92 -1.08
N ILE A 395 -12.21 0.53 -0.01
CA ILE A 395 -12.79 0.54 1.35
C ILE A 395 -13.23 1.94 1.74
N PHE A 396 -12.36 2.95 1.58
CA PHE A 396 -12.74 4.31 1.91
C PHE A 396 -13.81 4.86 0.98
N ARG A 397 -13.81 4.50 -0.32
CA ARG A 397 -14.86 4.94 -1.23
C ARG A 397 -16.23 4.45 -0.77
N GLY A 398 -16.34 3.17 -0.41
CA GLY A 398 -17.55 2.58 0.15
C GLY A 398 -17.95 3.23 1.46
N ALA A 399 -17.02 3.32 2.41
CA ALA A 399 -17.25 3.90 3.73
C ALA A 399 -17.68 5.38 3.67
N LEU A 400 -17.10 6.19 2.78
CA LEU A 400 -17.49 7.60 2.61
C LEU A 400 -18.87 7.73 1.96
N ASP A 401 -19.18 6.93 0.95
CA ASP A 401 -20.44 7.02 0.20
C ASP A 401 -21.66 6.69 1.06
N CYS A 402 -21.54 5.65 1.90
CA CYS A 402 -22.58 5.26 2.86
C CYS A 402 -22.45 5.96 4.23
N ARG A 403 -21.43 6.82 4.39
CA ARG A 403 -21.08 7.49 5.64
C ARG A 403 -20.98 6.50 6.80
N ALA A 404 -20.23 5.42 6.61
CA ALA A 404 -20.01 4.41 7.65
C ALA A 404 -19.54 5.06 8.97
N ARG A 405 -19.89 4.46 10.11
CA ARG A 405 -19.36 4.88 11.42
C ARG A 405 -17.95 4.34 11.67
N THR A 406 -17.68 3.14 11.18
CA THR A 406 -16.41 2.43 11.32
C THR A 406 -16.18 1.51 10.11
N VAL A 407 -14.99 0.89 10.04
CA VAL A 407 -14.70 -0.23 9.12
C VAL A 407 -14.58 -1.50 9.97
N ASN A 408 -15.66 -2.27 10.04
CA ASN A 408 -15.73 -3.47 10.89
C ASN A 408 -15.14 -4.71 10.19
N LEU A 409 -15.18 -5.87 10.87
CA LEU A 409 -14.62 -7.12 10.37
C LEU A 409 -15.32 -7.62 9.10
N GLU A 410 -16.65 -7.53 9.07
CA GLU A 410 -17.47 -7.98 7.95
C GLU A 410 -17.17 -7.17 6.68
N MET A 411 -16.97 -5.86 6.82
CA MET A 411 -16.53 -4.99 5.71
C MET A 411 -15.14 -5.39 5.19
N LYS A 412 -14.20 -5.76 6.08
CA LYS A 412 -12.86 -6.24 5.69
C LYS A 412 -12.92 -7.58 4.95
N LEU A 413 -13.72 -8.53 5.44
CA LEU A 413 -13.95 -9.82 4.77
C LEU A 413 -14.64 -9.64 3.41
N ALA A 414 -15.62 -8.74 3.33
CA ALA A 414 -16.31 -8.41 2.09
C ALA A 414 -15.35 -7.80 1.06
N ALA A 415 -14.48 -6.86 1.49
CA ALA A 415 -13.44 -6.29 0.64
C ALA A 415 -12.49 -7.36 0.09
N ALA A 416 -12.00 -8.28 0.94
CA ALA A 416 -11.11 -9.36 0.50
C ALA A 416 -11.77 -10.26 -0.56
N ARG A 417 -13.03 -10.65 -0.35
CA ARG A 417 -13.80 -11.42 -1.32
C ARG A 417 -14.03 -10.66 -2.63
N ALA A 418 -14.32 -9.36 -2.54
CA ALA A 418 -14.53 -8.51 -3.70
C ALA A 418 -13.26 -8.36 -4.56
N ILE A 419 -12.10 -8.16 -3.94
CA ILE A 419 -10.81 -8.12 -4.65
C ILE A 419 -10.55 -9.47 -5.34
N ALA A 420 -10.74 -10.58 -4.62
CA ALA A 420 -10.54 -11.92 -5.17
C ALA A 420 -11.48 -12.21 -6.37
N SER A 421 -12.72 -11.71 -6.33
CA SER A 421 -13.70 -11.95 -7.40
C SER A 421 -13.45 -11.15 -8.68
N VAL A 422 -12.54 -10.17 -8.68
CA VAL A 422 -12.18 -9.42 -9.89
C VAL A 422 -11.40 -10.29 -10.87
N VAL A 423 -10.65 -11.28 -10.38
CA VAL A 423 -9.98 -12.27 -11.21
C VAL A 423 -11.00 -13.32 -11.62
N LEU A 424 -11.26 -13.44 -12.92
CA LEU A 424 -12.25 -14.37 -13.46
C LEU A 424 -11.73 -15.81 -13.46
N GLU A 425 -12.64 -16.79 -13.50
CA GLU A 425 -12.28 -18.22 -13.43
C GLU A 425 -11.42 -18.68 -14.61
N ASP A 426 -11.59 -18.08 -15.80
CA ASP A 426 -10.81 -18.34 -17.01
C ASP A 426 -9.46 -17.62 -17.05
N GLU A 427 -9.28 -16.59 -16.21
CA GLU A 427 -8.01 -15.88 -16.04
C GLU A 427 -7.17 -16.45 -14.90
N LEU A 428 -7.82 -17.09 -13.92
CA LEU A 428 -7.21 -17.57 -12.69
C LEU A 428 -6.16 -18.66 -12.96
N ASN A 429 -4.90 -18.37 -12.61
CA ASN A 429 -3.79 -19.31 -12.74
C ASN A 429 -2.69 -18.99 -11.71
N GLU A 430 -1.62 -19.80 -11.70
CA GLU A 430 -0.49 -19.68 -10.75
C GLU A 430 0.21 -18.32 -10.78
N GLN A 431 0.17 -17.62 -11.92
CA GLN A 431 0.76 -16.29 -12.12
C GLN A 431 -0.27 -15.15 -12.08
N TYR A 432 -1.55 -15.44 -11.84
CA TYR A 432 -2.61 -14.44 -11.78
C TYR A 432 -3.69 -14.81 -10.74
N ILE A 433 -3.36 -14.64 -9.46
CA ILE A 433 -4.30 -14.85 -8.33
C ILE A 433 -4.89 -13.56 -7.76
N ILE A 434 -4.32 -12.41 -8.12
CA ILE A 434 -4.68 -11.08 -7.60
C ILE A 434 -4.70 -10.10 -8.78
N PRO A 435 -5.68 -9.19 -8.87
CA PRO A 435 -5.75 -8.26 -9.99
C PRO A 435 -4.61 -7.25 -9.93
N SER A 436 -4.26 -6.67 -11.09
CA SER A 436 -3.34 -5.53 -11.16
C SER A 436 -3.92 -4.33 -10.40
N ILE A 437 -3.05 -3.50 -9.81
CA ILE A 437 -3.43 -2.21 -9.20
C ILE A 437 -4.11 -1.25 -10.17
N PHE A 438 -3.91 -1.46 -11.48
CA PHE A 438 -4.52 -0.66 -12.55
C PHE A 438 -5.84 -1.25 -13.06
N ASN A 439 -6.33 -2.34 -12.49
CA ASN A 439 -7.63 -2.88 -12.85
C ASN A 439 -8.74 -1.96 -12.30
N GLU A 440 -9.39 -1.22 -13.19
CA GLU A 440 -10.39 -0.20 -12.86
C GLU A 440 -11.62 -0.77 -12.13
N LYS A 441 -11.87 -2.09 -12.22
CA LYS A 441 -13.02 -2.73 -11.56
C LYS A 441 -12.83 -2.91 -10.05
N VAL A 442 -11.58 -2.92 -9.55
CA VAL A 442 -11.29 -3.24 -8.15
C VAL A 442 -11.97 -2.28 -7.19
N VAL A 443 -11.80 -0.97 -7.40
CA VAL A 443 -12.38 0.06 -6.52
C VAL A 443 -13.90 -0.02 -6.51
N GLU A 444 -14.53 -0.24 -7.67
CA GLU A 444 -15.99 -0.39 -7.76
C GLU A 444 -16.48 -1.62 -7.00
N HIS A 445 -15.87 -2.79 -7.20
CA HIS A 445 -16.31 -4.03 -6.55
C HIS A 445 -16.12 -3.95 -5.03
N VAL A 446 -14.98 -3.43 -4.57
CA VAL A 446 -14.73 -3.25 -3.13
C VAL A 446 -15.71 -2.24 -2.55
N ARG A 447 -15.95 -1.10 -3.22
CA ARG A 447 -16.92 -0.09 -2.79
C ARG A 447 -18.30 -0.72 -2.56
N LEU A 448 -18.81 -1.47 -3.53
CA LEU A 448 -20.14 -2.10 -3.45
C LEU A 448 -20.21 -3.09 -2.27
N ALA A 449 -19.26 -4.02 -2.18
CA ALA A 449 -19.22 -5.02 -1.13
C ALA A 449 -19.10 -4.40 0.26
N VAL A 450 -18.32 -3.32 0.41
CA VAL A 450 -18.17 -2.58 1.66
C VAL A 450 -19.45 -1.85 2.05
N ILE A 451 -20.17 -1.26 1.10
CA ILE A 451 -21.47 -0.62 1.38
C ILE A 451 -22.50 -1.66 1.81
N GLU A 452 -22.61 -2.78 1.09
CA GLU A 452 -23.52 -3.87 1.41
C GLU A 452 -23.25 -4.44 2.81
N ALA A 453 -21.97 -4.70 3.13
CA ALA A 453 -21.57 -5.13 4.47
C ALA A 453 -21.89 -4.08 5.54
N ALA A 454 -21.62 -2.80 5.27
CA ALA A 454 -21.93 -1.72 6.20
C ALA A 454 -23.43 -1.55 6.45
N ILE A 455 -24.28 -1.80 5.46
CA ILE A 455 -25.74 -1.81 5.61
C ILE A 455 -26.15 -3.01 6.45
N ALA A 456 -25.65 -4.21 6.13
CA ALA A 456 -25.98 -5.45 6.83
C ALA A 456 -25.59 -5.43 8.31
N THR A 457 -24.55 -4.69 8.68
CA THR A 457 -24.08 -4.56 10.07
C THR A 457 -24.50 -3.24 10.75
N ASP A 458 -25.42 -2.48 10.16
CA ASP A 458 -25.93 -1.20 10.68
C ASP A 458 -24.85 -0.12 10.90
N MET A 459 -23.74 -0.22 10.18
CA MET A 459 -22.65 0.75 10.21
C MET A 459 -22.89 1.92 9.24
N ALA A 460 -23.68 1.73 8.19
CA ALA A 460 -24.03 2.76 7.21
C ALA A 460 -25.01 3.80 7.79
N ARG A 461 -24.68 5.09 7.67
CA ARG A 461 -25.60 6.20 8.05
C ARG A 461 -26.44 6.72 6.87
N ARG A 462 -26.19 6.22 5.67
CA ARG A 462 -26.89 6.57 4.44
C ARG A 462 -26.79 5.44 3.43
N ILE A 463 -27.86 5.19 2.69
CA ILE A 463 -27.83 4.36 1.49
C ILE A 463 -27.52 5.25 0.27
N PRO A 464 -26.45 4.99 -0.49
CA PRO A 464 -26.17 5.73 -1.72
C PRO A 464 -27.29 5.57 -2.76
N PRO A 465 -27.63 6.61 -3.55
CA PRO A 465 -28.75 6.54 -4.49
C PRO A 465 -28.61 5.43 -5.53
N ASP A 466 -27.39 5.21 -6.03
CA ASP A 466 -27.05 4.17 -6.99
C ASP A 466 -27.18 2.73 -6.45
N ILE A 467 -27.24 2.57 -5.12
CA ILE A 467 -27.55 1.30 -4.46
C ILE A 467 -29.05 1.15 -4.23
N ALA A 468 -29.72 2.23 -3.79
CA ALA A 468 -31.16 2.22 -3.53
C ALA A 468 -32.00 1.89 -4.78
N ASP A 469 -31.50 2.21 -5.97
CA ASP A 469 -32.16 1.91 -7.24
C ASP A 469 -31.88 0.47 -7.74
N ARG A 470 -30.91 -0.26 -7.18
CA ARG A 470 -30.66 -1.68 -7.49
C ARG A 470 -31.57 -2.64 -6.73
N GLU A 471 -32.13 -2.21 -5.59
CA GLU A 471 -33.04 -3.00 -4.77
C GLU A 471 -34.52 -2.89 -5.19
N LYS A 472 -34.83 -1.99 -6.14
CA LYS A 472 -36.15 -1.86 -6.77
C LYS A 472 -36.18 -2.56 -8.11
#